data_AF-A0AA41R0N6-F1
#
_entry.id   AF-A0AA41R0N6-F1
#
_cell.length_a   1.000
_cell.length_b   1.000
_cell.length_c   1.000
_cell.angle_alpha   90.00
_cell.angle_beta   90.00
_cell.angle_gamma   90.00
#
_symmetry.space_group_name_H-M   'P 1'
#
loop_
_entity.id
_entity.type
_entity.pdbx_description
1 polymer ?
#
loop_
_entity_poly.entity_id
_entity_poly.type
_entity_poly.pdbx_seq_one_letter_code
_entity_poly.pdbx_strand_id
1 'polypeptide(L)' 'MSEKPTEITCSEETREIVINIPCRLAERASKYANENGNTITGVVIEALDALLSGRTK' A
#
# COMPACT_ATOMS: atom_id res chain seq x y z
N MET A 1 16.96 -14.55 -24.75
CA MET A 1 17.37 -13.68 -23.63
C MET A 1 16.31 -13.86 -22.55
N SER A 2 16.60 -14.65 -21.51
CA SER A 2 15.66 -14.80 -20.38
C SER A 2 15.87 -13.61 -19.45
N GLU A 3 14.85 -12.78 -19.30
CA GLU A 3 14.86 -11.71 -18.30
C GLU A 3 14.87 -12.37 -16.92
N LYS A 4 15.99 -12.24 -16.20
CA LYS A 4 16.07 -12.66 -14.80
C LYS A 4 15.09 -11.81 -13.99
N PRO A 5 14.34 -12.38 -13.04
CA PRO A 5 13.61 -11.57 -12.08
C PRO A 5 14.66 -10.74 -11.34
N THR A 6 14.59 -9.42 -11.47
CA THR A 6 15.35 -8.51 -10.63
C THR A 6 14.97 -8.81 -9.20
N GLU A 7 15.87 -9.47 -8.46
CA GLU A 7 15.77 -9.64 -7.02
C GLU A 7 15.50 -8.27 -6.40
N ILE A 8 14.33 -8.11 -5.78
CA ILE A 8 14.01 -6.90 -5.03
C ILE A 8 14.86 -6.96 -3.76
N THR A 9 16.12 -6.55 -3.85
CA THR A 9 16.96 -6.30 -2.68
C THR A 9 16.47 -4.99 -2.06
N CYS A 10 15.52 -5.08 -1.12
CA CYS A 10 15.19 -3.97 -0.25
C CYS A 10 16.30 -3.87 0.80
N SER A 11 17.29 -3.00 0.55
CA SER A 11 18.43 -2.76 1.44
C SER A 11 18.04 -2.00 2.71
N GLU A 12 16.92 -1.29 2.67
CA GLU A 12 16.34 -0.52 3.76
C GLU A 12 15.04 -1.20 4.22
N GLU A 13 14.71 -1.09 5.51
CA GLU A 13 13.48 -1.70 6.09
C GLU A 13 12.20 -1.15 5.46
N THR A 14 12.22 0.08 4.93
CA THR A 14 11.07 0.72 4.26
C THR A 14 11.53 1.53 3.04
N ARG A 15 10.61 1.75 2.10
CA ARG A 15 10.79 2.68 0.95
C ARG A 15 9.61 3.62 0.86
N GLU A 16 9.90 4.90 0.62
CA GLU A 16 8.86 5.90 0.35
C GLU A 16 8.34 5.76 -1.09
N ILE A 17 7.02 5.82 -1.25
CA ILE A 17 6.35 5.87 -2.55
C ILE A 17 5.38 7.05 -2.51
N VAL A 18 5.56 7.99 -3.43
CA VAL A 18 4.64 9.13 -3.60
C VAL A 18 3.68 8.81 -4.74
N ILE A 19 2.39 8.68 -4.43
CA ILE A 19 1.33 8.46 -5.41
C ILE A 19 0.24 9.52 -5.30
N ASN A 20 -0.28 9.95 -6.44
CA ASN A 20 -1.45 10.81 -6.51
C ASN A 20 -2.68 9.94 -6.69
N ILE A 21 -3.62 10.04 -5.75
CA ILE A 21 -4.90 9.32 -5.80
C ILE A 21 -6.08 10.29 -5.90
N PRO A 22 -7.25 9.85 -6.40
CA PRO A 22 -8.44 10.69 -6.42
C PRO A 22 -8.79 11.23 -5.04
N CYS A 23 -9.17 12.52 -4.96
CA CYS A 23 -9.47 13.19 -3.69
C CYS A 23 -10.48 12.41 -2.81
N ARG A 24 -11.58 11.94 -3.43
CA ARG A 24 -12.60 11.13 -2.73
C ARG A 24 -12.04 9.82 -2.15
N LEU A 25 -11.02 9.24 -2.78
CA LEU A 25 -10.38 8.03 -2.25
C LEU A 25 -9.51 8.36 -1.03
N ALA A 26 -8.77 9.47 -1.08
CA ALA A 26 -8.00 9.97 0.06
C ALA A 26 -8.91 10.28 1.26
N GLU A 27 -10.04 10.95 1.04
CA GLU A 27 -11.03 11.24 2.09
C GLU A 27 -11.58 9.95 2.72
N ARG A 28 -11.94 8.96 1.89
CA ARG A 28 -12.42 7.66 2.37
C ARG A 28 -11.36 6.92 3.19
N ALA A 29 -10.12 6.90 2.73
CA ALA A 29 -9.01 6.28 3.45
C ALA A 29 -8.76 6.98 4.81
N SER A 30 -8.78 8.32 4.82
CA SER A 30 -8.62 9.10 6.05
C SER A 30 -9.75 8.86 7.04
N LYS A 31 -11.00 8.81 6.57
CA LYS A 31 -12.15 8.53 7.42
C LYS A 31 -12.06 7.14 8.05
N TYR A 32 -11.78 6.12 7.22
CA TYR A 32 -11.63 4.74 7.69
C TYR A 32 -10.50 4.63 8.72
N ALA A 33 -9.34 5.24 8.45
CA ALA A 33 -8.22 5.24 9.39
C ALA A 33 -8.64 5.81 10.76
N ASN A 34 -9.27 6.99 10.78
CA ASN A 34 -9.70 7.65 12.00
C ASN A 34 -10.73 6.83 12.79
N GLU A 35 -11.72 6.24 12.12
CA GLU A 35 -12.78 5.44 12.75
C GLU A 35 -12.25 4.13 13.37
N ASN A 36 -11.13 3.60 12.85
CA ASN A 36 -10.56 2.32 13.28
C ASN A 36 -9.27 2.49 14.12
N GLY A 37 -8.92 3.71 14.53
CA GLY A 37 -7.69 3.99 15.29
C GLY A 37 -6.41 3.66 14.51
N ASN A 38 -6.45 3.72 13.18
CA ASN A 38 -5.35 3.42 12.27
C ASN A 38 -4.80 4.73 11.63
N THR A 39 -3.73 4.63 10.85
CA THR A 39 -3.19 5.73 10.04
C THR A 39 -3.50 5.51 8.57
N ILE A 40 -3.49 6.57 7.75
CA ILE A 40 -3.64 6.44 6.30
C ILE A 40 -2.57 5.50 5.73
N THR A 41 -1.33 5.61 6.21
CA THR A 41 -0.24 4.71 5.82
C THR A 41 -0.56 3.25 6.15
N GLY A 42 -1.06 2.96 7.35
CA GLY A 42 -1.48 1.61 7.75
C GLY A 42 -2.57 1.05 6.84
N VAL A 43 -3.60 1.86 6.55
CA VAL A 43 -4.68 1.48 5.62
C VAL A 43 -4.14 1.17 4.22
N VAL A 44 -3.21 1.98 3.71
CA VAL A 44 -2.60 1.76 2.38
C VAL A 44 -1.76 0.48 2.38
N ILE A 45 -0.95 0.25 3.42
CA ILE A 45 -0.14 -0.97 3.55
C ILE A 45 -1.03 -2.22 3.61
N GLU A 46 -2.07 -2.21 4.45
CA GLU A 46 -3.01 -3.32 4.58
C GLU A 46 -3.76 -3.61 3.27
N ALA A 47 -4.19 -2.56 2.57
CA ALA A 47 -4.88 -2.72 1.28
C ALA A 47 -3.95 -3.31 0.21
N LEU A 48 -2.70 -2.86 0.15
CA LEU A 48 -1.68 -3.41 -0.76
C LEU A 48 -1.36 -4.87 -0.40
N ASP A 49 -1.15 -5.17 0.87
CA ASP A 49 -0.86 -6.54 1.34
C ASP A 49 -2.03 -7.49 1.06
N ALA A 50 -3.27 -7.06 1.30
CA ALA A 50 -4.47 -7.85 1.01
C ALA A 50 -4.62 -8.14 -0.49
N LEU A 51 -4.36 -7.16 -1.35
CA LEU A 51 -4.41 -7.30 -2.81
C LEU A 51 -3.34 -8.28 -3.29
N LEU A 52 -2.09 -8.11 -2.85
CA LEU A 52 -0.97 -8.94 -3.26
C LEU A 52 -1.05 -10.37 -2.70
N SER A 53 -1.63 -10.54 -1.51
CA SER A 53 -1.90 -11.84 -0.91
C SER A 53 -3.09 -12.58 -1.53
N GLY A 54 -3.80 -11.99 -2.51
CA GLY A 54 -4.99 -12.59 -3.12
C GLY A 54 -6.19 -12.71 -2.17
N ARG A 55 -6.21 -11.92 -1.09
CA ARG A 55 -7.33 -11.84 -0.13
C ARG A 55 -8.44 -10.91 -0.59
N THR A 56 -8.22 -10.18 -1.68
CA THR A 56 -9.25 -9.42 -2.40
C THR A 56 -10.04 -10.39 -3.29
N LYS A 57 -11.04 -11.06 -2.72
CA LYS A 57 -12.08 -11.78 -3.49
C LYS A 57 -13.31 -10.91 -3.64
#